data_AF-A0A2T3L8H5-F1
#
_entry.id   AF-A0A2T3L8H5-F1
#
_cell.length_a   1.000
_cell.length_b   1.000
_cell.length_c   1.000
_cell.angle_alpha   90.00
_cell.angle_beta   90.00
_cell.angle_gamma   90.00
#
_symmetry.space_group_name_H-M   'P 1'
#
loop_
_entity.id
_entity.type
_entity.pdbx_description
1 polymer ?
#
loop_
_entity_poly.entity_id
_entity_poly.type
_entity_poly.pdbx_seq_one_letter_code
_entity_poly.pdbx_strand_id
1 'polypeptide(L)' 'MSTSVEWYSNAGATVNKTLPFTPESNFYRAVSQCVNFAGNEPSYLRSVMAIIPVDDKRRLVVMS' A
#
# COMPACT_ATOMS: atom_id res chain seq x y z
N MET A 1 6.59 -13.19 -9.57
CA MET A 1 6.09 -11.81 -9.37
C MET A 1 6.14 -11.57 -7.89
N SER A 2 6.95 -10.61 -7.45
CA SER A 2 7.15 -10.26 -6.04
C SER A 2 6.38 -9.00 -5.77
N THR A 3 5.36 -9.09 -4.91
CA THR A 3 4.58 -7.92 -4.51
C THR A 3 5.47 -6.96 -3.72
N SER A 4 5.47 -5.69 -4.10
CA SER A 4 6.13 -4.60 -3.38
C SER A 4 5.09 -3.68 -2.76
N VAL A 5 5.42 -3.14 -1.59
CA VAL A 5 4.61 -2.14 -0.90
C VAL A 5 5.51 -0.96 -0.59
N GLU A 6 5.04 0.24 -0.87
CA GLU A 6 5.80 1.46 -0.70
C GLU A 6 4.93 2.55 -0.09
N TRP A 7 5.55 3.41 0.72
CA TRP A 7 4.89 4.62 1.21
C TRP A 7 4.96 5.70 0.16
N TYR A 8 3.83 6.37 -0.07
CA TYR A 8 3.76 7.58 -0.86
C TYR A 8 3.09 8.69 -0.05
N SER A 9 3.51 9.91 -0.31
CA SER A 9 2.74 11.09 0.09
C SER A 9 1.56 11.26 -0.85
N ASN A 10 0.52 11.96 -0.39
CA ASN A 10 -0.63 12.30 -1.24
C ASN A 10 -0.24 13.22 -2.42
N ALA A 11 0.90 13.92 -2.32
CA ALA A 11 1.51 14.69 -3.41
C ALA A 11 2.21 13.81 -4.47
N GLY A 12 2.25 12.48 -4.29
CA GLY A 12 2.84 11.54 -5.25
C GLY A 12 4.33 11.26 -5.07
N ALA A 13 4.98 11.84 -4.05
CA ALA A 13 6.38 11.54 -3.75
C ALA A 13 6.51 10.27 -2.90
N THR A 14 7.44 9.38 -3.27
CA THR A 14 7.81 8.21 -2.46
C THR A 14 8.38 8.68 -1.12
N VAL A 15 7.90 8.08 -0.03
CA VAL A 15 8.39 8.35 1.31
C VAL A 15 9.30 7.20 1.69
N ASN A 16 10.60 7.48 1.87
CA ASN A 16 11.58 6.49 2.32
C ASN A 16 11.37 6.16 3.81
N LYS A 17 10.28 5.46 4.09
CA LYS A 17 9.90 5.00 5.42
C LYS A 17 9.78 3.49 5.38
N THR A 18 10.37 2.84 6.38
CA THR A 18 10.24 1.39 6.54
C THR A 18 8.79 1.03 6.83
N LEU A 19 8.31 -0.04 6.20
CA LEU A 19 7.01 -0.62 6.54
C LEU A 19 7.07 -1.25 7.94
N PRO A 20 5.98 -1.14 8.73
CA PRO A 20 5.91 -1.77 10.03
C PRO A 20 5.68 -3.29 9.96
N PHE A 21 5.60 -3.85 8.75
CA PHE A 21 5.39 -5.27 8.49
C PHE A 21 6.11 -5.68 7.21
N THR A 22 6.35 -6.98 7.07
CA THR A 22 6.81 -7.58 5.82
C THR A 22 5.60 -7.76 4.89
N PRO A 23 5.63 -7.21 3.67
CA PRO A 23 4.57 -7.43 2.70
C PRO A 23 4.39 -8.90 2.37
N GLU A 24 3.14 -9.34 2.29
CA GLU A 24 2.80 -10.65 1.75
C GLU A 24 3.20 -10.77 0.27
N SER A 25 3.70 -11.93 -0.15
CA SER A 25 4.12 -12.17 -1.54
C SER A 25 2.96 -12.12 -2.54
N ASN A 26 1.73 -12.41 -2.09
CA ASN A 26 0.53 -12.36 -2.93
C ASN A 26 -0.11 -10.98 -2.89
N PHE A 27 -0.37 -10.40 -4.07
CA PHE A 27 -0.93 -9.06 -4.22
C PHE A 27 -2.18 -8.82 -3.37
N TYR A 28 -3.21 -9.66 -3.49
CA TYR A 28 -4.47 -9.46 -2.76
C TYR A 28 -4.29 -9.63 -1.24
N ARG A 29 -3.35 -10.48 -0.81
CA ARG A 29 -3.00 -10.61 0.61
C ARG A 29 -2.29 -9.36 1.13
N ALA A 30 -1.35 -8.81 0.35
CA ALA A 30 -0.67 -7.56 0.71
C ALA A 30 -1.64 -6.37 0.75
N VAL A 31 -2.61 -6.31 -0.17
CA VAL A 31 -3.69 -5.32 -0.14
C VAL A 31 -4.49 -5.46 1.16
N SER A 32 -4.96 -6.66 1.49
CA SER A 32 -5.71 -6.91 2.73
C SER A 32 -4.90 -6.55 3.99
N GLN A 33 -3.61 -6.89 4.02
CA GLN A 33 -2.69 -6.51 5.10
C GLN A 33 -2.57 -4.99 5.24
N CYS A 34 -2.42 -4.28 4.13
CA CYS A 34 -2.32 -2.82 4.11
C CYS A 34 -3.64 -2.14 4.51
N VAL A 35 -4.80 -2.69 4.11
CA VAL A 35 -6.13 -2.21 4.53
C VAL A 35 -6.31 -2.39 6.05
N ASN A 36 -5.98 -3.57 6.58
CA ASN A 36 -6.04 -3.83 8.02
C ASN A 36 -5.11 -2.92 8.82
N PHE A 37 -3.93 -2.61 8.27
CA PHE A 37 -2.99 -1.67 8.90
C PHE A 37 -3.47 -0.21 8.82
N ALA A 38 -3.95 0.22 7.65
CA ALA A 38 -4.38 1.60 7.42
C ALA A 38 -5.72 1.93 8.06
N GLY A 39 -6.57 0.92 8.28
CA GLY A 39 -7.95 1.10 8.73
C GLY A 39 -8.88 1.69 7.68
N ASN A 40 -8.41 1.84 6.43
CA ASN A 40 -9.16 2.45 5.32
C ASN A 40 -9.21 1.51 4.11
N GLU A 41 -10.29 1.62 3.34
CA GLU A 41 -10.45 0.90 2.09
C GLU A 41 -9.54 1.45 0.98
N PRO A 42 -9.15 0.63 -0.02
CA PRO A 42 -8.35 1.09 -1.14
C PRO A 42 -9.13 2.13 -1.96
N SER A 43 -8.54 3.31 -2.17
CA SER A 43 -9.09 4.32 -3.07
C SER A 43 -8.92 3.95 -4.55
N TYR A 44 -8.01 3.02 -4.83
CA TYR A 44 -7.78 2.47 -6.15
C TYR A 44 -7.37 1.00 -6.02
N LEU A 45 -7.97 0.13 -6.83
CA LEU A 45 -7.63 -1.28 -6.90
C LEU A 45 -7.71 -1.79 -8.34
N ARG A 46 -6.59 -2.28 -8.86
CA ARG A 46 -6.48 -3.02 -10.11
C ARG A 46 -5.63 -4.27 -9.92
N SER A 47 -5.63 -5.15 -10.91
CA SER A 47 -4.93 -6.45 -10.87
C SER A 47 -3.41 -6.38 -10.59
N VAL A 48 -2.79 -5.20 -10.71
CA VAL A 48 -1.35 -4.98 -10.53
C VAL A 48 -1.01 -3.86 -9.54
N MET A 49 -2.00 -3.07 -9.10
CA MET A 49 -1.75 -1.91 -8.26
C MET A 49 -2.94 -1.60 -7.35
N ALA A 50 -2.67 -1.33 -6.08
CA ALA A 50 -3.64 -0.80 -5.13
C ALA A 50 -3.09 0.45 -4.44
N ILE A 51 -3.97 1.41 -4.16
CA ILE A 51 -3.65 2.61 -3.39
C ILE A 51 -4.56 2.63 -2.17
N ILE A 52 -3.96 2.68 -0.99
CA ILE A 52 -4.65 2.60 0.29
C ILE A 52 -4.28 3.84 1.11
N PRO A 53 -5.21 4.78 1.32
CA PRO A 53 -4.94 5.95 2.14
C PRO A 53 -4.70 5.52 3.60
N VAL A 54 -3.69 6.10 4.25
CA VAL A 54 -3.41 5.85 5.67
C VAL A 54 -3.85 7.04 6.51
N ASP A 55 -3.53 8.25 6.06
CA ASP A 55 -3.92 9.52 6.68
C ASP A 55 -3.97 10.64 5.64
N ASP A 56 -4.27 11.87 6.08
CA ASP A 56 -4.41 13.05 5.22
C ASP A 56 -3.16 13.38 4.39
N LYS A 57 -1.99 12.82 4.72
CA LYS A 57 -0.73 13.11 4.04
C LYS A 57 -0.10 11.91 3.36
N ARG A 58 -0.52 10.68 3.71
CA ARG A 58 0.18 9.44 3.32
C ARG A 58 -0.78 8.37 2.81
N ARG A 59 -0.26 7.59 1.87
CA ARG A 59 -0.90 6.41 1.28
C ARG A 59 0.11 5.29 1.13
N LEU A 60 -0.36 4.06 1.18
CA LEU A 60 0.38 2.87 0.82
C LEU A 60 0.05 2.52 -0.63
N VAL A 61 1.06 2.20 -1.42
CA VAL A 61 0.90 1.70 -2.78
C VAL A 61 1.42 0.28 -2.81
N VAL A 62 0.56 -0.65 -3.21
CA VAL A 62 0.87 -2.07 -3.39
C VAL A 62 1.01 -2.31 -4.89
N MET A 63 2.10 -2.95 -5.32
CA MET A 63 2.36 -3.31 -6.72
C MET A 63 2.74 -4.78 -6.81
N SER A 64 2.29 -5.49 -7.85
CA SER A 64 2.59 -6.93 -8.07
C SER A 64 3.76 -7.17 -9.02
#